data_AF-A0A963X9Y0-F1
#
_entry.id   AF-A0A963X9Y0-F1
#
_cell.length_a   1.000
_cell.length_b   1.000
_cell.length_c   1.000
_cell.angle_alpha   90.00
_cell.angle_beta   90.00
_cell.angle_gamma   90.00
#
_symmetry.space_group_name_H-M   'P 1'
#
loop_
_entity.id
_entity.type
_entity.pdbx_description
1 polymer ?
#
loop_
_entity_poly.entity_id
_entity_poly.type
_entity_poly.pdbx_seq_one_letter_code
_entity_poly.pdbx_strand_id
1 'polypeptide(L)'
;MRRIVFPLILGLGGIAILMSLGLWQLRRLEWKETMLAEIAARIDAAPVALADVAAPDRDRDVYLPVTLTGHTTGQEALVLSGQKNVGAGYEVIAVFET
;
A
#
# COMPACT_ATOMS: atom_id res chain seq x y z
N MET A 1 -37.12 -38.18 8.93
CA MET A 1 -35.98 -37.80 8.07
C MET A 1 -36.02 -36.33 7.59
N ARG A 2 -37.13 -35.80 7.04
CA ARG A 2 -37.22 -34.40 6.55
C ARG A 2 -36.83 -33.29 7.55
N ARG A 3 -36.94 -33.54 8.86
CA ARG A 3 -36.61 -32.58 9.93
C ARG A 3 -35.11 -32.33 10.13
N ILE A 4 -34.25 -33.27 9.72
CA ILE A 4 -32.79 -33.20 9.89
C ILE A 4 -32.11 -32.64 8.62
N VAL A 5 -32.78 -32.72 7.48
CA VAL A 5 -32.24 -32.25 6.20
C VAL A 5 -31.91 -30.75 6.22
N PHE A 6 -32.80 -29.94 6.80
CA PHE A 6 -32.59 -28.49 6.89
C PHE A 6 -31.36 -28.10 7.72
N PRO A 7 -31.20 -28.51 9.00
CA PRO A 7 -30.01 -28.14 9.78
C PRO A 7 -28.72 -28.72 9.19
N LEU A 8 -28.80 -29.87 8.52
CA LEU A 8 -27.65 -30.50 7.87
C LEU A 8 -27.19 -29.68 6.65
N ILE A 9 -28.11 -29.22 5.81
CA ILE A 9 -27.81 -28.30 4.69
C ILE A 9 -27.23 -26.99 5.22
N LEU A 10 -27.83 -26.42 6.28
CA LEU A 10 -27.33 -25.18 6.87
C LEU A 10 -25.91 -25.35 7.43
N GLY A 11 -25.64 -26.46 8.14
CA GLY A 11 -24.33 -26.75 8.69
C GLY A 11 -23.27 -26.94 7.60
N LEU A 12 -23.55 -27.78 6.60
CA LEU A 12 -22.63 -28.01 5.47
C LEU A 12 -22.41 -26.74 4.64
N GLY A 13 -23.47 -25.97 4.37
CA GLY A 13 -23.38 -24.70 3.68
C GLY A 13 -22.53 -23.69 4.46
N GLY A 14 -22.75 -23.58 5.77
CA GLY A 14 -21.95 -22.72 6.65
C GLY A 14 -20.48 -23.12 6.65
N ILE A 15 -20.18 -24.41 6.78
CA ILE A 15 -18.80 -24.93 6.72
C ILE A 15 -18.17 -24.60 5.37
N ALA A 16 -18.86 -24.86 4.27
CA ALA A 16 -18.34 -24.57 2.92
C ALA A 16 -18.02 -23.08 2.73
N ILE A 17 -18.88 -22.18 3.22
CA ILE A 17 -18.66 -20.74 3.17
C ILE A 17 -17.43 -20.36 4.02
N LEU A 18 -17.36 -20.84 5.26
CA LEU A 18 -16.25 -20.52 6.16
C LEU A 18 -14.91 -21.04 5.61
N MET A 19 -14.88 -22.25 5.05
CA MET A 19 -13.68 -22.78 4.38
C MET A 19 -13.29 -21.94 3.16
N SER A 20 -14.25 -21.55 2.33
CA SER A 20 -13.99 -20.69 1.17
C SER A 20 -13.41 -19.33 1.58
N LEU A 21 -13.97 -18.72 2.63
CA LEU A 21 -13.47 -17.48 3.20
C LEU A 21 -12.07 -17.64 3.81
N GLY A 22 -11.82 -18.70 4.56
CA GLY A 22 -10.50 -18.99 5.14
C GLY A 22 -9.43 -19.16 4.05
N LEU A 23 -9.73 -19.91 2.99
CA LEU A 23 -8.82 -20.06 1.84
C LEU A 23 -8.61 -18.74 1.10
N TRP A 24 -9.66 -17.91 0.99
CA TRP A 24 -9.52 -16.57 0.42
C TRP A 24 -8.61 -15.69 1.28
N GLN A 25 -8.73 -15.72 2.60
CA GLN A 25 -7.87 -14.97 3.50
C GLN A 25 -6.39 -15.37 3.35
N LEU A 26 -6.08 -16.67 3.26
CA LEU A 26 -4.71 -17.14 3.06
C LEU A 26 -4.13 -16.70 1.70
N ARG A 27 -4.89 -16.87 0.61
CA ARG A 27 -4.46 -16.36 -0.72
C ARG A 27 -4.27 -14.85 -0.74
N ARG A 28 -5.15 -14.13 -0.04
CA ARG A 28 -5.10 -12.67 0.06
C ARG A 28 -3.88 -12.21 0.86
N LEU A 29 -3.52 -12.94 1.93
CA LEU A 29 -2.31 -12.71 2.71
C LEU A 29 -1.07 -12.88 1.83
N GLU A 30 -0.93 -14.04 1.17
CA GLU A 30 0.22 -14.34 0.30
C GLU A 30 0.40 -13.28 -0.80
N TRP A 31 -0.69 -12.89 -1.47
CA TRP A 31 -0.66 -11.81 -2.46
C TRP A 31 -0.19 -10.47 -1.86
N LYS A 32 -0.67 -10.13 -0.65
CA LYS A 32 -0.27 -8.90 0.04
C LYS A 32 1.19 -8.94 0.47
N GLU A 33 1.65 -10.04 1.04
CA GLU A 33 3.04 -10.22 1.47
C GLU A 33 4.00 -10.13 0.29
N THR A 34 3.67 -10.75 -0.84
CA THR A 34 4.48 -10.67 -2.07
C THR A 34 4.64 -9.22 -2.54
N MET A 35 3.53 -8.47 -2.60
CA MET A 35 3.55 -7.07 -2.99
C MET A 35 4.35 -6.22 -1.99
N LEU A 36 4.21 -6.45 -0.69
CA LEU A 36 4.97 -5.74 0.33
C LEU A 36 6.47 -6.05 0.25
N ALA A 37 6.85 -7.29 -0.04
CA ALA A 37 8.24 -7.69 -0.22
C ALA A 37 8.86 -6.99 -1.44
N GLU A 38 8.12 -6.89 -2.55
CA GLU A 38 8.57 -6.14 -3.73
C GLU A 38 8.76 -4.66 -3.42
N ILE A 39 7.80 -4.03 -2.72
CA ILE A 39 7.89 -2.63 -2.29
C ILE A 39 9.11 -2.41 -1.39
N ALA A 40 9.29 -3.27 -0.38
CA ALA A 40 10.41 -3.17 0.55
C ALA A 40 11.76 -3.29 -0.19
N ALA A 41 11.89 -4.25 -1.11
CA ALA A 41 13.10 -4.41 -1.92
C ALA A 41 13.41 -3.18 -2.78
N ARG A 42 12.39 -2.49 -3.30
CA ARG A 42 12.58 -1.24 -4.05
C ARG A 42 13.00 -0.09 -3.14
N ILE A 43 12.34 0.08 -1.99
CA ILE A 43 12.67 1.14 -1.02
C ILE A 43 14.10 0.99 -0.49
N ASP A 44 14.54 -0.24 -0.23
CA ASP A 44 15.88 -0.55 0.28
C ASP A 44 16.97 -0.54 -0.80
N ALA A 45 16.63 -0.26 -2.07
CA ALA A 45 17.60 -0.19 -3.16
C ALA A 45 18.59 0.97 -2.97
N ALA A 46 19.75 0.87 -3.59
CA ALA A 46 20.71 1.96 -3.62
C ALA A 46 20.08 3.19 -4.31
N PRO A 47 20.06 4.36 -3.65
CA PRO A 47 19.49 5.55 -4.26
C PRO A 47 20.23 5.97 -5.53
N VAL A 48 19.49 6.39 -6.56
CA VAL A 48 20.04 6.91 -7.83
C VAL A 48 19.85 8.42 -7.93
N ALA A 49 20.71 9.12 -8.67
CA ALA A 49 20.49 10.55 -8.86
C ALA A 49 19.20 10.77 -9.68
N LEU A 50 18.33 11.69 -9.24
CA LEU A 50 17.08 11.96 -9.95
C LEU A 50 17.32 12.40 -11.41
N ALA A 51 18.44 13.08 -11.66
CA ALA A 51 18.85 13.51 -13.00
C ALA A 51 19.10 12.33 -13.97
N ASP A 52 19.42 11.14 -13.45
CA ASP A 52 19.62 9.93 -14.26
C ASP A 52 18.29 9.28 -14.66
N VAL A 53 17.17 9.68 -14.03
CA VAL A 53 15.81 9.19 -14.33
C VAL A 53 15.19 10.07 -15.43
N ALA A 54 15.68 9.90 -16.66
CA ALA A 54 15.30 10.76 -17.79
C ALA A 54 13.81 10.70 -18.19
N ALA A 55 13.15 9.56 -17.93
CA ALA A 55 11.73 9.36 -18.21
C ALA A 55 11.11 8.49 -17.10
N PRO A 56 10.57 9.13 -16.03
CA PRO A 56 9.91 8.43 -14.96
C PRO A 56 8.70 7.65 -15.47
N ASP A 57 8.68 6.35 -15.23
CA ASP A 57 7.57 5.45 -15.52
C ASP A 57 6.95 4.95 -14.23
N ARG A 58 5.62 4.95 -14.13
CA ARG A 58 4.93 4.60 -12.89
C ARG A 58 5.13 3.13 -12.53
N ASP A 59 5.12 2.21 -13.50
CA ASP A 59 5.19 0.78 -13.18
C ASP A 59 6.62 0.38 -12.78
N ARG A 60 7.61 1.01 -13.42
CA ARG A 60 9.03 0.78 -13.17
C ARG A 60 9.58 1.51 -11.95
N ASP A 61 9.30 2.81 -11.83
CA ASP A 61 10.03 3.71 -10.92
C ASP A 61 9.29 3.98 -9.61
N VAL A 62 8.09 3.42 -9.42
CA VAL A 62 7.38 3.47 -8.14
C VAL A 62 8.24 2.84 -7.04
N TYR A 63 8.41 3.61 -5.96
CA TYR A 63 9.27 3.33 -4.79
C TYR A 63 10.77 3.32 -5.05
N LEU A 64 11.26 3.77 -6.22
CA LEU A 64 12.68 3.92 -6.46
C LEU A 64 13.26 5.06 -5.60
N PRO A 65 14.24 4.80 -4.71
CA PRO A 65 14.88 5.84 -3.94
C PRO A 65 15.75 6.70 -4.87
N VAL A 66 15.63 8.02 -4.72
CA VAL A 66 16.36 8.99 -5.52
C VAL A 66 17.07 10.02 -4.64
N THR A 67 18.21 10.51 -5.10
CA THR A 67 18.95 11.62 -4.49
C THR A 67 18.95 12.82 -5.43
N LEU A 68 18.82 14.00 -4.82
CA LEU A 68 18.93 15.28 -5.50
C LEU A 68 19.50 16.30 -4.52
N THR A 69 20.22 17.28 -5.03
CA THR A 69 20.80 18.39 -4.25
C THR A 69 20.20 19.68 -4.77
N GLY A 70 19.95 20.64 -3.88
CA GLY A 70 19.22 21.87 -4.20
C GLY A 70 18.76 22.59 -2.94
N HIS A 71 17.77 23.45 -3.07
CA HIS A 71 17.22 24.21 -1.95
C HIS A 71 15.72 24.48 -2.13
N THR A 72 15.03 24.70 -1.01
CA THR A 72 13.62 25.09 -0.99
C THR A 72 13.51 26.59 -1.20
N THR A 73 12.54 27.05 -2.01
CA THR A 73 12.38 28.48 -2.36
C THR A 73 11.66 29.31 -1.29
N GLY A 74 11.11 28.65 -0.26
CA GLY A 74 10.25 29.27 0.75
C GLY A 74 8.79 29.46 0.31
N GLN A 75 8.45 29.10 -0.93
CA GLN A 75 7.06 28.99 -1.37
C GLN A 75 6.48 27.67 -0.86
N GLU A 76 5.52 27.76 0.06
CA GLU A 76 4.93 26.61 0.76
C GLU A 76 3.41 26.61 0.66
N ALA A 77 2.83 25.42 0.50
CA ALA A 77 1.42 25.16 0.66
C ALA A 77 1.20 24.37 1.96
N LEU A 78 0.35 24.89 2.85
CA LEU A 78 -0.07 24.22 4.06
C LEU A 78 -1.34 23.44 3.79
N VAL A 79 -1.23 22.12 3.64
CA VAL A 79 -2.36 21.23 3.44
C VAL A 79 -2.81 20.70 4.79
N LEU A 80 -4.09 20.86 5.15
CA LEU A 80 -4.59 20.33 6.41
C LEU A 80 -4.40 18.80 6.44
N SER A 81 -3.59 18.31 7.37
CA SER A 81 -3.33 16.89 7.49
C SER A 81 -4.53 16.22 8.18
N GLY A 82 -5.13 15.23 7.52
CA GLY A 82 -6.23 14.42 8.06
C GLY A 82 -5.76 13.22 8.88
N GLN A 83 -4.59 13.31 9.53
CA GLN A 83 -4.00 12.18 10.22
C GLN A 83 -4.84 11.79 11.45
N LYS A 84 -5.54 10.65 11.32
CA LYS A 84 -6.32 10.09 12.43
C LYS A 84 -5.39 9.81 13.62
N ASN A 85 -5.84 10.21 14.81
CA ASN A 85 -5.16 10.03 16.11
C ASN A 85 -3.91 10.89 16.37
N VAL A 86 -3.56 11.84 15.49
CA VAL A 86 -2.41 12.74 15.70
C VAL A 86 -2.86 14.15 16.11
N GLY A 87 -4.09 14.53 15.78
CA GLY A 87 -4.65 15.87 16.06
C GLY A 87 -4.60 16.79 14.84
N ALA A 88 -4.86 18.08 15.03
CA ALA A 88 -4.78 19.06 13.95
C ALA A 88 -3.31 19.36 13.61
N GLY A 89 -2.96 19.27 12.33
CA GLY A 89 -1.62 19.56 11.81
C GLY A 89 -1.65 19.90 10.33
N TYR A 90 -0.53 20.37 9.79
CA TYR A 90 -0.39 20.68 8.37
C TYR A 90 0.70 19.79 7.73
N GLU A 91 0.41 19.29 6.54
CA GLU A 91 1.41 18.77 5.61
C GLU A 91 1.97 19.96 4.81
N VAL A 92 3.27 20.19 4.92
CA VAL A 92 3.97 21.30 4.26
C VAL A 92 4.51 20.80 2.92
N ILE A 93 4.01 21.34 1.82
CA ILE A 93 4.52 21.07 0.47
C ILE A 93 5.28 22.31 0.03
N ALA A 94 6.58 22.16 -0.20
CA ALA A 94 7.45 23.28 -0.54
C ALA A 94 8.08 23.09 -1.93
N VAL A 95 8.24 24.18 -2.67
CA VAL A 95 8.90 24.15 -3.98
C VAL A 95 10.40 23.92 -3.79
N PHE A 96 10.94 22.94 -4.51
CA PHE A 96 12.35 22.57 -4.48
C PHE A 96 13.02 22.89 -5.81
N GLU A 97 14.17 23.57 -5.77
CA GLU A 97 15.00 23.88 -6.93
C GLU A 97 16.34 23.13 -6.82
N THR A 98 16.62 22.29 -7.81
CA THR A 98 17.90 21.57 -8.00
C THR A 98 18.95 22.41 -8.70
#